data_AF-A0AAW1VTI6-F1
#
_entry.id   AF-A0AAW1VTI6-F1
#
_cell.length_a   1.000
_cell.length_b   1.000
_cell.length_c   1.000
_cell.angle_alpha   90.00
_cell.angle_beta   90.00
_cell.angle_gamma   90.00
#
_symmetry.space_group_name_H-M   'P 1'
#
loop_
_entity.id
_entity.type
_entity.pdbx_description
1 polymer ?
#
loop_
_entity_poly.entity_id
_entity_poly.type
_entity_poly.pdbx_seq_one_letter_code
_entity_poly.pdbx_strand_id
1 'polypeptide(L)'
;MVLTEEEISQISRLYRVRKTVMQMLKERNYIIVDHDLNMTLLQSKNKHAENMKREDRTINRRKQGDDSDQIFIYVFFPDEAEVGVKTMKSYVTRSHG
;
A
#
# COMPACT_ATOMS: atom_id res chain seq x y z
N MET A 1 -7.96 17.60 13.79
CA MET A 1 -8.19 16.25 14.34
C MET A 1 -6.83 15.69 14.71
N VAL A 2 -6.61 15.27 15.96
CA VAL A 2 -5.30 14.72 16.39
C VAL A 2 -5.33 13.22 16.11
N LEU A 3 -4.41 12.74 15.27
CA LEU A 3 -4.23 11.30 15.00
C LEU A 3 -3.79 10.59 16.29
N THR A 4 -4.36 9.41 16.55
CA THR A 4 -3.94 8.57 17.67
C THR A 4 -2.54 8.01 17.44
N GLU A 5 -1.86 7.60 18.52
CA GLU A 5 -0.51 7.03 18.46
C GLU A 5 -0.48 5.73 17.63
N GLU A 6 -1.56 4.95 17.69
CA GLU A 6 -1.76 3.74 16.89
C GLU A 6 -1.88 4.05 15.40
N GLU A 7 -2.68 5.05 15.02
CA GLU A 7 -2.82 5.49 13.62
C GLU A 7 -1.49 6.00 13.06
N ILE A 8 -0.73 6.77 13.84
CA ILE A 8 0.59 7.25 13.45
C ILE A 8 1.55 6.08 13.21
N SER A 9 1.51 5.06 14.05
CA SER A 9 2.31 3.84 13.91
C SER A 9 1.94 3.07 12.63
N GLN A 10 0.65 2.87 12.36
CA GLN A 10 0.15 2.19 11.16
C GLN A 10 0.52 2.94 9.88
N ILE A 11 0.35 4.26 9.85
CA ILE A 11 0.76 5.12 8.71
C ILE A 11 2.27 5.00 8.47
N SER A 12 3.07 5.01 9.54
CA SER A 12 4.53 4.89 9.44
C SER A 12 4.96 3.52 8.91
N ARG A 13 4.27 2.44 9.31
CA ARG A 13 4.49 1.08 8.77
C ARG A 13 4.11 1.02 7.30
N LEU A 14 2.94 1.53 6.91
CA LEU A 14 2.51 1.55 5.52
C LEU A 14 3.49 2.33 4.64
N TYR A 15 3.96 3.48 5.11
CA TYR A 15 4.95 4.29 4.40
C TYR A 15 6.23 3.48 4.07
N ARG A 16 6.77 2.76 5.06
CA ARG A 16 7.96 1.92 4.87
C ARG A 16 7.71 0.81 3.86
N VAL A 17 6.61 0.06 4.03
CA VAL A 17 6.23 -1.03 3.12
C VAL A 17 6.05 -0.51 1.70
N ARG A 18 5.31 0.60 1.52
CA ARG A 18 5.06 1.21 0.21
C ARG A 18 6.37 1.63 -0.45
N LYS A 19 7.31 2.23 0.28
CA LYS A 19 8.61 2.63 -0.26
C LYS A 19 9.41 1.44 -0.77
N THR A 20 9.51 0.37 0.02
CA THR A 20 10.20 -0.86 -0.38
C THR A 20 9.54 -1.52 -1.60
N VAL A 21 8.21 -1.60 -1.63
CA VAL A 21 7.47 -2.17 -2.77
C VAL A 21 7.69 -1.34 -4.03
N MET A 22 7.64 0.00 -3.94
CA MET A 22 7.88 0.87 -5.11
C MET A 22 9.31 0.73 -5.64
N GLN A 23 10.32 0.59 -4.76
CA GLN A 23 11.69 0.30 -5.15
C GLN A 23 11.81 -1.05 -5.87
N MET A 24 11.21 -2.11 -5.29
CA MET A 24 11.19 -3.45 -5.89
C MET A 24 10.50 -3.45 -7.27
N LEU A 25 9.38 -2.73 -7.41
CA LEU A 25 8.66 -2.62 -8.68
C LEU A 25 9.49 -1.87 -9.74
N LYS A 26 10.22 -0.82 -9.35
CA LYS A 26 11.15 -0.11 -10.24
C LYS A 26 12.23 -1.05 -10.77
N GLU A 27 12.84 -1.87 -9.91
CA GLU A 27 13.85 -2.86 -10.32
C GLU A 27 13.30 -3.96 -11.24
N ARG A 28 11.99 -4.24 -11.15
CA ARG A 28 11.29 -5.20 -12.01
C ARG A 28 10.74 -4.60 -13.31
N ASN A 29 11.14 -3.38 -13.68
CA ASN A 29 10.67 -2.66 -14.86
C ASN A 29 9.17 -2.34 -14.85
N TYR A 30 8.56 -2.10 -13.69
CA TYR A 30 7.24 -1.49 -13.62
C TYR A 30 7.34 0.04 -13.71
N ILE A 31 6.33 0.67 -14.30
CA ILE A 31 6.26 2.11 -14.48
C ILE A 31 5.99 2.76 -13.12
N ILE A 32 7.00 3.40 -12.53
CA ILE A 32 6.89 4.13 -11.26
C ILE A 32 7.13 5.62 -11.51
N VAL A 33 6.24 6.45 -10.96
CA VAL A 33 6.42 7.91 -10.97
C VAL A 33 7.38 8.30 -9.84
N ASP A 34 8.36 9.16 -10.11
CA ASP A 34 9.33 9.59 -9.09
C ASP A 34 8.69 10.25 -7.86
N HIS A 35 7.53 10.88 -8.04
CA HIS A 35 6.72 11.40 -6.94
C HIS A 35 6.33 10.30 -5.93
N ASP A 36 5.98 9.09 -6.38
CA ASP A 36 5.64 7.97 -5.48
C ASP A 36 6.87 7.44 -4.71
N LEU A 37 8.08 7.56 -5.28
CA LEU A 37 9.34 7.16 -4.62
C LEU A 37 9.84 8.21 -3.62
N ASN A 38 9.62 9.48 -3.93
CA ASN A 38 10.10 10.62 -3.16
C ASN A 38 9.06 11.17 -2.17
N MET A 39 7.86 10.59 -2.12
CA MET A 39 6.83 10.97 -1.16
C MET A 39 7.41 10.88 0.26
N THR A 40 7.22 11.94 1.06
CA THR A 40 7.74 12.00 2.43
C THR A 40 6.76 11.40 3.42
N LEU A 41 7.25 10.98 4.60
CA LEU A 41 6.40 10.51 5.69
C LEU A 41 5.38 11.58 6.12
N LEU A 42 5.75 12.86 6.10
CA LEU A 42 4.85 13.96 6.44
C LEU A 42 3.69 14.09 5.44
N GLN A 43 3.99 14.00 4.14
CA GLN A 43 2.97 13.96 3.09
C GLN A 43 2.07 12.72 3.23
N SER A 44 2.65 11.56 3.56
CA SER A 44 1.86 10.35 3.83
C SER A 44 0.95 10.55 5.04
N LYS A 45 1.44 11.14 6.13
CA LYS A 45 0.64 11.46 7.31
C LYS A 45 -0.51 12.39 6.96
N ASN A 46 -0.25 13.49 6.25
CA ASN A 46 -1.29 14.44 5.86
C ASN A 46 -2.35 13.80 4.97
N LYS A 47 -1.94 12.94 4.01
CA LYS A 47 -2.86 12.24 3.12
C LYS A 47 -3.76 11.25 3.87
N HIS A 48 -3.24 10.63 4.93
CA HIS A 48 -3.95 9.62 5.72
C HIS A 48 -4.62 10.20 6.98
N ALA A 49 -4.42 11.49 7.28
CA ALA A 49 -4.90 12.13 8.51
C ALA A 49 -6.40 12.37 8.55
N GLU A 50 -7.05 12.55 7.39
CA GLU A 50 -8.49 12.85 7.33
C GLU A 50 -9.36 11.64 7.01
N ASN A 51 -8.86 10.67 6.23
CA ASN A 51 -9.52 9.39 5.96
C ASN A 51 -8.58 8.49 5.17
N MET A 52 -8.13 7.37 5.75
CA MET A 52 -7.33 6.39 5.02
C MET A 52 -8.20 5.66 3.99
N LYS A 53 -8.12 6.08 2.72
CA LYS A 53 -8.95 5.51 1.65
C LYS A 53 -8.43 4.13 1.24
N ARG A 54 -9.31 3.32 0.65
CA ARG A 54 -8.94 2.02 0.05
C ARG A 54 -7.82 2.17 -0.98
N GLU A 55 -7.85 3.27 -1.75
CA GLU A 55 -6.85 3.62 -2.75
C GLU A 55 -5.45 3.82 -2.17
N ASP A 56 -5.33 4.24 -0.90
CA ASP A 56 -4.03 4.42 -0.26
C ASP A 56 -3.35 3.09 0.08
N ARG A 57 -4.16 2.04 0.28
CA ARG A 57 -3.71 0.67 0.60
C ARG A 57 -3.51 -0.20 -0.64
N THR A 58 -3.88 0.30 -1.81
CA THR A 58 -3.75 -0.40 -3.09
C THR A 58 -2.62 0.21 -3.92
N ILE A 59 -1.78 -0.63 -4.48
CA ILE A 59 -0.73 -0.24 -5.43
C ILE A 59 -1.06 -0.94 -6.74
N ASN A 60 -1.36 -0.15 -7.76
CA ASN A 60 -1.63 -0.63 -9.10
C ASN A 60 -0.57 -0.08 -10.05
N ARG A 61 0.19 -0.97 -10.72
CA ARG A 61 1.26 -0.60 -11.64
C ARG A 61 1.24 -1.46 -12.89
N ARG A 62 1.56 -0.83 -14.02
CA ARG A 62 1.77 -1.52 -15.30
C ARG A 62 3.25 -1.71 -15.55
N LYS A 63 3.59 -2.80 -16.23
CA LYS A 63 4.95 -3.06 -16.67
C LYS A 63 5.34 -2.13 -17.82
N GLN A 64 6.60 -1.77 -17.89
CA GLN A 64 7.12 -0.96 -18.97
C GLN A 64 7.21 -1.82 -20.24
N GLY A 65 6.54 -1.40 -21.32
CA GLY A 65 6.59 -2.06 -22.63
C GLY A 65 5.64 -3.25 -22.80
N ASP A 66 4.86 -3.60 -21.79
CA ASP A 66 3.81 -4.62 -21.87
C ASP A 66 2.57 -4.15 -21.10
N ASP A 67 1.62 -3.59 -21.85
CA ASP A 67 0.36 -3.07 -21.28
C ASP A 67 -0.56 -4.18 -20.76
N SER A 68 -0.26 -5.46 -21.05
CA SER A 68 -1.04 -6.60 -20.55
C SER A 68 -0.59 -7.07 -19.16
N ASP A 69 0.63 -6.72 -18.72
CA ASP A 69 1.19 -7.09 -17.42
C ASP A 69 0.94 -5.95 -16.40
N GLN A 70 -0.16 -6.09 -15.66
CA GLN A 70 -0.56 -5.17 -14.60
C GLN A 70 -0.55 -5.88 -13.24
N ILE A 71 0.17 -5.31 -12.27
CA ILE A 71 0.26 -5.83 -10.91
C ILE A 71 -0.61 -5.02 -9.95
N PHE A 72 -1.46 -5.73 -9.21
CA PHE A 72 -2.28 -5.19 -8.13
C PHE A 72 -1.78 -5.72 -6.80
N ILE A 73 -1.21 -4.84 -5.97
CA ILE A 73 -0.74 -5.17 -4.63
C ILE A 73 -1.66 -4.49 -3.61
N TYR A 74 -2.22 -5.29 -2.71
CA TYR A 74 -3.04 -4.80 -1.61
C TYR A 74 -2.30 -5.01 -0.29
N VAL A 75 -2.13 -3.93 0.47
CA VAL A 75 -1.47 -3.98 1.79
C VAL A 75 -2.53 -4.04 2.88
N PHE A 76 -2.52 -5.14 3.63
CA PHE A 76 -3.39 -5.33 4.80
C PHE A 76 -2.53 -5.53 6.04
N PHE A 77 -2.93 -4.88 7.14
CA PHE A 77 -2.38 -5.12 8.46
C PHE A 77 -3.42 -5.93 9.24
N PRO A 78 -3.21 -7.24 9.45
CA PRO A 78 -4.08 -8.04 10.30
C PRO A 78 -3.85 -7.66 11.77
N ASP A 79 -4.93 -7.62 12.55
CA ASP A 79 -4.87 -7.46 14.01
C ASP A 79 -4.60 -8.79 14.73
N GLU A 80 -4.87 -9.91 14.05
CA GLU A 80 -4.59 -11.27 14.53
C GLU A 80 -3.11 -11.61 14.32
N ALA A 81 -2.46 -12.18 15.34
CA ALA A 81 -1.07 -12.64 15.26
C ALA A 81 -0.89 -13.82 14.28
N GLU A 82 -1.91 -14.68 14.15
CA GLU A 82 -1.92 -15.80 13.21
C GLU A 82 -3.02 -15.60 12.17
N VAL A 83 -2.60 -15.49 10.90
CA VAL A 83 -3.55 -15.31 9.79
C VAL A 83 -4.04 -16.69 9.31
N GLY A 84 -5.25 -17.05 9.72
CA GLY A 84 -5.90 -18.27 9.27
C GLY A 84 -6.45 -18.20 7.84
N VAL A 85 -6.80 -19.37 7.27
CA VAL A 85 -7.37 -19.48 5.91
C VAL A 85 -8.65 -18.67 5.74
N LYS A 86 -9.45 -18.53 6.81
CA LYS A 86 -10.69 -17.73 6.81
C LYS A 86 -10.39 -16.25 6.58
N THR A 87 -9.43 -15.70 7.33
CA THR A 87 -8.98 -14.30 7.23
C THR A 87 -8.37 -14.02 5.85
N MET A 88 -7.57 -14.95 5.33
CA MET A 88 -7.01 -14.87 3.97
C MET A 88 -8.11 -14.80 2.90
N LYS A 89 -9.11 -15.69 2.96
CA LYS A 89 -10.24 -15.67 2.01
C LYS A 89 -10.98 -14.34 2.03
N SER A 90 -11.22 -13.78 3.21
CA SER A 90 -11.84 -12.46 3.35
C SER A 90 -11.02 -11.35 2.68
N TYR A 91 -9.69 -11.38 2.77
CA TYR A 91 -8.83 -10.41 2.09
C TYR A 91 -8.84 -10.56 0.57
N VAL A 92 -8.85 -11.80 0.06
CA VAL A 92 -8.94 -12.07 -1.39
C VAL A 92 -10.29 -11.61 -1.94
N THR A 93 -11.40 -11.86 -1.25
CA THR A 93 -12.71 -11.33 -1.66
C THR A 93 -12.71 -9.81 -1.68
N ARG A 94 -12.08 -9.18 -0.68
CA ARG A 94 -11.97 -7.71 -0.59
C ARG A 94 -10.95 -7.12 -1.56
N SER A 95 -10.12 -7.92 -2.24
CA SER A 95 -9.22 -7.43 -3.30
C SER A 95 -9.83 -7.57 -4.70
N HIS A 96 -10.87 -8.39 -4.86
CA HIS A 96 -11.57 -8.64 -6.13
C HIS A 96 -12.97 -8.00 -6.21
N GLY A 97 -13.52 -7.53 -5.08
CA GLY A 97 -14.84 -6.87 -4.99
C GLY A 97 -14.83 -5.35 -5.12
#